data_AF-E9H805-F1
#
_entry.id   AF-E9H805-F1
#
_cell.length_a   1.000
_cell.length_b   1.000
_cell.length_c   1.000
_cell.angle_alpha   90.00
_cell.angle_beta   90.00
_cell.angle_gamma   90.00
#
_symmetry.space_group_name_H-M   'P 1'
#
loop_
_entity.id
_entity.type
_entity.pdbx_description
1 polymer ?
#
loop_
_entity_poly.entity_id
_entity_poly.type
_entity_poly.pdbx_seq_one_letter_code
_entity_poly.pdbx_strand_id
1 'polypeptide(L)'
;MSERLNGAVKQAAPNALYFNIFKTLFRWKGSIYKLVWKHFVGYFVCYLWLTILYEFALNETQRRHFEAMARYISKSASTLNLMIMLGFFTSTALQRLFTMQTAIPGTAKIIAMFMMSLKTDLTQGSKIVLQYARWAVLSWILAFRSVSAPLRGTFI
;
A
#
# COMPACT_ATOMS: atom_id res chain seq x y z
N MET A 1 14.51 -3.75 35.90
CA MET A 1 14.61 -3.65 34.42
C MET A 1 14.17 -4.93 33.70
N SER A 2 14.51 -6.12 34.23
CA SER A 2 14.04 -7.44 33.76
C SER A 2 12.50 -7.61 33.72
N GLU A 3 11.75 -7.10 34.71
CA GLU A 3 10.27 -7.24 34.74
C GLU A 3 9.54 -6.48 33.62
N ARG A 4 10.10 -5.38 33.09
CA ARG A 4 9.49 -4.63 31.97
C ARG A 4 9.70 -5.30 30.62
N LEU A 5 10.77 -6.09 30.47
CA LEU A 5 10.98 -6.95 29.31
C LEU A 5 10.04 -8.16 29.33
N ASN A 6 9.83 -8.77 30.49
CA ASN A 6 8.90 -9.90 30.63
C ASN A 6 7.43 -9.53 30.35
N GLY A 7 7.00 -8.31 30.68
CA GLY A 7 5.67 -7.82 30.33
C GLY A 7 5.44 -7.61 28.82
N ALA A 8 6.48 -7.16 28.09
CA ALA A 8 6.43 -6.98 26.64
C ALA A 8 6.47 -8.31 25.87
N VAL A 9 7.24 -9.29 26.37
CA VAL A 9 7.29 -10.65 25.81
C VAL A 9 6.00 -11.43 26.10
N LYS A 10 5.33 -11.19 27.24
CA LYS A 10 3.99 -11.78 27.53
C LYS A 10 2.88 -11.28 26.60
N GLN A 11 3.02 -10.09 26.02
CA GLN A 11 2.10 -9.58 24.98
C GLN A 11 2.39 -10.14 23.58
N ALA A 12 3.53 -10.81 23.39
CA ALA A 12 3.89 -11.53 22.18
C ALA A 12 3.38 -12.98 22.19
N ALA A 13 2.22 -13.24 22.80
CA ALA A 13 1.51 -14.49 22.56
C ALA A 13 1.04 -14.49 21.08
N PRO A 14 1.35 -15.51 20.27
CA PRO A 14 0.95 -15.56 18.86
C PRO A 14 -0.57 -15.34 18.68
N ASN A 15 -1.34 -15.78 19.66
CA ASN A 15 -2.79 -15.64 19.81
C ASN A 15 -3.24 -14.16 19.77
N ALA A 16 -2.48 -13.26 20.41
CA ALA A 16 -2.78 -11.83 20.45
C ALA A 16 -2.47 -11.14 19.11
N LEU A 17 -1.43 -11.60 18.40
CA LEU A 17 -1.09 -11.11 17.07
C LEU A 17 -2.19 -11.46 16.06
N TYR A 18 -2.65 -12.71 16.01
CA TYR A 18 -3.75 -13.13 15.13
C TYR A 18 -5.00 -12.27 15.37
N PHE A 19 -5.38 -12.07 16.63
CA PHE A 19 -6.52 -11.22 16.99
C PHE A 19 -6.34 -9.76 16.54
N ASN A 20 -5.13 -9.21 16.67
CA ASN A 20 -4.82 -7.85 16.21
C ASN A 20 -4.88 -7.71 14.67
N ILE A 21 -4.52 -8.76 13.92
CA ILE A 21 -4.65 -8.80 12.46
C ILE A 21 -6.12 -8.79 12.06
N PHE A 22 -6.96 -9.63 12.67
CA PHE A 22 -8.41 -9.64 12.42
C PHE A 22 -9.07 -8.30 12.76
N LYS A 23 -8.68 -7.68 13.88
CA LYS A 23 -9.14 -6.35 14.28
C LYS A 23 -8.71 -5.26 13.29
N THR A 24 -7.55 -5.41 12.67
CA THR A 24 -7.06 -4.48 11.64
C THR A 24 -7.79 -4.67 10.31
N LEU A 25 -8.16 -5.90 9.95
CA LEU A 25 -8.94 -6.20 8.74
C LEU A 25 -10.30 -5.49 8.74
N PHE A 26 -10.98 -5.51 9.89
CA PHE A 26 -12.28 -4.87 10.09
C PHE A 26 -12.22 -3.34 10.29
N ARG A 27 -11.03 -2.72 10.30
CA ARG A 27 -10.91 -1.29 10.50
C ARG A 27 -11.28 -0.53 9.22
N TRP A 28 -12.49 0.02 9.17
CA TRP A 28 -13.09 0.67 7.99
C TRP A 28 -12.30 1.84 7.39
N LYS A 29 -11.55 2.62 8.21
CA LYS A 29 -10.73 3.74 7.70
C LYS A 29 -9.48 3.20 6.99
N GLY A 30 -9.47 3.35 5.66
CA GLY A 30 -8.33 2.96 4.80
C GLY A 30 -8.28 1.48 4.42
N SER A 31 -9.35 0.72 4.70
CA SER A 31 -9.39 -0.71 4.35
C SER A 31 -9.61 -0.94 2.86
N ILE A 32 -9.08 -2.07 2.38
CA ILE A 32 -9.26 -2.61 1.03
C ILE A 32 -10.75 -2.67 0.65
N TYR A 33 -11.64 -2.92 1.62
CA TYR A 33 -13.08 -2.93 1.40
C TYR A 33 -13.62 -1.65 0.77
N LYS A 34 -13.11 -0.46 1.15
CA LYS A 34 -13.58 0.81 0.58
C LYS A 34 -13.23 0.93 -0.91
N LEU A 35 -12.10 0.37 -1.32
CA LEU A 35 -11.67 0.35 -2.72
C LEU A 35 -12.46 -0.68 -3.53
N VAL A 36 -12.62 -1.89 -2.98
CA VAL A 36 -13.27 -3.02 -3.65
C VAL A 36 -14.78 -2.81 -3.79
N TRP A 37 -15.42 -2.13 -2.83
CA TRP A 37 -16.88 -1.96 -2.80
C TRP A 37 -17.45 -1.40 -4.11
N LYS A 38 -16.79 -0.40 -4.71
CA LYS A 38 -17.24 0.20 -5.98
C LYS A 38 -17.26 -0.81 -7.13
N HIS A 39 -16.22 -1.63 -7.23
CA HIS A 39 -16.13 -2.67 -8.26
C HIS A 39 -17.11 -3.81 -8.00
N PHE A 40 -17.29 -4.20 -6.73
CA PHE A 40 -18.20 -5.26 -6.33
C PHE A 40 -19.66 -4.89 -6.64
N VAL A 41 -20.09 -3.68 -6.30
CA VAL A 41 -21.44 -3.19 -6.62
C VAL A 41 -21.64 -3.16 -8.13
N GLY A 42 -20.67 -2.67 -8.90
CA GLY A 42 -20.75 -2.67 -10.37
C GLY A 42 -20.92 -4.08 -10.96
N TYR A 43 -20.13 -5.04 -10.48
CA TYR A 43 -20.24 -6.44 -10.90
C TYR A 43 -21.62 -7.03 -10.54
N PHE A 44 -22.10 -6.77 -9.32
CA PHE A 44 -23.39 -7.27 -8.84
C PHE A 44 -24.55 -6.71 -9.66
N VAL A 45 -24.54 -5.41 -9.96
CA VAL A 45 -25.56 -4.76 -10.80
C VAL A 45 -25.55 -5.36 -12.20
N CYS A 46 -24.39 -5.51 -12.84
CA CYS A 46 -24.30 -6.15 -14.15
C CYS A 46 -24.81 -7.59 -14.14
N TYR A 47 -24.47 -8.37 -13.11
CA TYR A 47 -24.94 -9.74 -12.95
C TYR A 47 -26.47 -9.79 -12.84
N LEU A 48 -27.07 -8.98 -11.97
CA LEU A 48 -28.52 -8.89 -11.85
C LEU A 48 -29.19 -8.45 -13.16
N TRP A 49 -28.60 -7.47 -13.85
CA TRP A 49 -29.08 -7.05 -15.17
C TRP A 49 -29.11 -8.21 -16.18
N LEU A 50 -28.04 -8.99 -16.26
CA LEU A 50 -27.94 -10.16 -17.13
C LEU A 50 -28.97 -11.23 -16.76
N THR A 51 -29.17 -11.49 -15.47
CA THR A 51 -30.19 -12.43 -14.99
C THR A 51 -31.61 -11.99 -15.37
N ILE A 52 -31.94 -10.71 -15.16
CA ILE A 52 -33.25 -10.15 -15.53
C ILE A 52 -33.45 -10.20 -17.05
N LEU A 53 -32.44 -9.81 -17.84
CA LEU A 53 -32.49 -9.90 -19.30
C LEU A 53 -32.72 -11.34 -19.79
N TYR A 54 -32.09 -12.32 -19.16
CA TYR A 54 -32.25 -13.73 -19.50
C TYR A 54 -33.65 -14.26 -19.18
N GLU A 55 -34.23 -13.87 -18.05
CA GLU A 55 -35.57 -14.33 -17.64
C GLU A 55 -36.72 -13.60 -18.34
N PHE A 56 -36.61 -12.28 -18.54
CA PHE A 56 -37.73 -11.46 -19.05
C PHE A 56 -37.69 -11.16 -20.54
N ALA A 57 -36.52 -11.16 -21.19
CA ALA A 57 -36.38 -10.60 -22.54
C ALA A 57 -35.99 -11.63 -23.63
N LEU A 58 -35.59 -12.84 -23.26
CA LEU A 58 -34.88 -13.74 -24.19
C LEU A 58 -35.73 -14.95 -24.62
N ASN A 59 -35.98 -15.06 -25.94
CA ASN A 59 -36.63 -16.24 -26.54
C ASN A 59 -35.70 -17.47 -26.54
N GLU A 60 -36.26 -18.68 -26.65
CA GLU A 60 -35.50 -19.96 -26.59
C GLU A 60 -34.27 -20.02 -27.51
N THR A 61 -34.36 -19.45 -28.70
CA THR A 61 -33.25 -19.40 -29.68
C THR A 61 -32.14 -18.46 -29.24
N GLN A 62 -32.47 -17.26 -28.76
CA GLN A 62 -31.51 -16.26 -28.28
C GLN A 62 -30.79 -16.74 -27.01
N ARG A 63 -31.50 -17.49 -26.16
CA ARG A 63 -30.95 -18.14 -24.96
C ARG A 63 -29.79 -19.10 -25.30
N ARG A 64 -29.95 -19.92 -26.35
CA ARG A 64 -28.91 -20.84 -26.83
C ARG A 64 -27.66 -20.11 -27.33
N HIS A 65 -27.83 -18.97 -28.02
CA HIS A 65 -26.71 -18.15 -28.46
C HIS A 65 -25.96 -17.51 -27.29
N PHE A 66 -26.68 -17.01 -26.29
CA PHE A 66 -26.07 -16.47 -25.07
C PHE A 66 -25.27 -17.54 -24.31
N GLU A 67 -25.81 -18.75 -24.16
CA GLU A 67 -25.11 -19.88 -23.53
C GLU A 67 -23.88 -20.34 -24.31
N ALA A 68 -23.89 -20.25 -25.64
CA ALA A 68 -22.70 -20.53 -26.45
C ALA A 68 -21.61 -19.48 -26.21
N MET A 69 -21.98 -18.20 -26.12
CA MET A 69 -21.04 -17.10 -25.84
C MET A 69 -20.45 -17.20 -24.43
N ALA A 70 -21.27 -17.47 -23.42
CA ALA A 70 -20.81 -17.65 -22.04
C ALA A 70 -19.81 -18.82 -21.92
N ARG A 71 -20.09 -19.93 -22.62
CA ARG A 71 -19.17 -21.08 -22.70
C ARG A 71 -17.85 -20.73 -23.38
N TYR A 72 -17.90 -19.90 -24.43
CA TYR A 72 -16.69 -19.44 -25.11
C TYR A 72 -15.80 -18.59 -24.18
N ILE A 73 -16.41 -17.64 -23.46
CA ILE A 73 -15.68 -16.77 -22.50
C ILE A 73 -15.10 -17.62 -21.36
N SER A 74 -15.86 -18.57 -20.81
CA SER A 74 -15.38 -19.45 -19.74
C SER A 74 -14.21 -20.34 -20.18
N LYS A 75 -14.16 -20.74 -21.45
CA LYS A 75 -13.06 -21.57 -21.99
C LYS A 75 -11.81 -20.74 -22.26
N SER A 76 -11.98 -19.49 -22.67
CA SER A 76 -10.87 -18.57 -22.98
C SER A 76 -10.30 -17.88 -21.73
N ALA A 77 -11.11 -17.74 -20.66
CA ALA A 77 -10.69 -17.21 -19.38
C ALA A 77 -9.89 -18.27 -18.59
N SER A 78 -8.62 -18.46 -18.93
CA SER A 78 -7.70 -19.28 -18.14
C SER A 78 -7.34 -18.56 -16.83
N THR A 79 -8.09 -18.86 -15.77
CA THR A 79 -7.92 -18.28 -14.42
C THR A 79 -6.46 -18.35 -13.93
N LEU A 80 -5.75 -19.41 -14.29
CA LEU A 80 -4.33 -19.59 -13.96
C LEU A 80 -3.43 -18.50 -14.56
N ASN A 81 -3.59 -18.16 -15.84
CA ASN A 81 -2.77 -17.15 -16.50
C ASN A 81 -2.98 -15.76 -15.87
N LEU A 82 -4.22 -15.44 -15.50
CA LEU A 82 -4.57 -14.20 -14.83
C LEU A 82 -3.93 -14.08 -13.44
N MET A 83 -3.96 -15.15 -12.64
CA MET A 83 -3.34 -15.17 -11.31
C MET A 83 -1.83 -14.96 -11.40
N ILE A 84 -1.18 -15.59 -12.38
CA ILE A 84 0.26 -15.44 -12.63
C ILE A 84 0.58 -13.99 -13.01
N MET A 85 -0.14 -13.40 -13.96
CA MET A 85 0.06 -12.00 -14.35
C MET A 85 -0.14 -11.03 -13.19
N LEU A 86 -1.17 -11.23 -12.37
CA LEU A 86 -1.42 -10.40 -11.19
C LEU A 86 -0.29 -10.54 -10.15
N GLY A 87 0.23 -11.76 -9.97
CA GLY A 87 1.38 -12.02 -9.11
C GLY A 87 2.65 -11.29 -9.57
N PHE A 88 2.98 -11.36 -10.86
CA PHE A 88 4.12 -10.62 -11.42
C PHE A 88 3.95 -9.10 -11.32
N PHE A 89 2.74 -8.61 -11.61
CA PHE A 89 2.41 -7.19 -11.52
C PHE A 89 2.59 -6.66 -10.10
N THR A 90 2.00 -7.35 -9.12
CA THR A 90 2.09 -6.96 -7.71
C THR A 90 3.49 -7.10 -7.15
N SER A 91 4.23 -8.17 -7.50
CA SER A 91 5.63 -8.35 -7.10
C SER A 91 6.52 -7.21 -7.60
N THR A 92 6.38 -6.82 -8.88
CA THR A 92 7.13 -5.69 -9.46
C THR A 92 6.75 -4.37 -8.80
N ALA A 93 5.46 -4.14 -8.53
CA ALA A 93 5.00 -2.96 -7.83
C ALA A 93 5.58 -2.87 -6.41
N LEU A 94 5.59 -3.98 -5.67
CA LEU A 94 6.22 -4.06 -4.35
C LEU A 94 7.72 -3.81 -4.42
N GLN A 95 8.43 -4.40 -5.37
CA GLN A 95 9.86 -4.16 -5.54
C GLN A 95 10.16 -2.68 -5.80
N ARG A 96 9.36 -2.00 -6.64
CA ARG A 96 9.48 -0.55 -6.83
C ARG A 96 9.22 0.23 -5.55
N LEU A 97 8.19 -0.14 -4.80
CA LEU A 97 7.87 0.51 -3.52
C LEU A 97 9.01 0.32 -2.51
N PHE A 98 9.59 -0.87 -2.42
CA PHE A 98 10.75 -1.12 -1.55
C PHE A 98 11.97 -0.33 -1.99
N THR A 99 12.26 -0.28 -3.30
CA THR A 99 13.34 0.57 -3.82
C THR A 99 13.10 2.05 -3.54
N MET A 100 11.86 2.53 -3.65
CA MET A 100 11.51 3.90 -3.25
C MET A 100 11.70 4.10 -1.75
N GLN A 101 11.34 3.12 -0.92
CA GLN A 101 11.49 3.21 0.53
C GLN A 101 12.97 3.21 0.96
N THR A 102 13.84 2.44 0.30
CA THR A 102 15.27 2.40 0.60
C THR A 102 16.05 3.56 -0.02
N ALA A 103 15.57 4.13 -1.13
CA ALA A 103 16.12 5.31 -1.79
C ALA A 103 15.97 6.60 -0.96
N ILE A 104 15.26 6.55 0.16
CA ILE A 104 15.13 7.65 1.11
C ILE A 104 16.02 7.36 2.34
N PRO A 105 17.35 7.54 2.25
CA PRO A 105 18.28 7.26 3.35
C PRO A 105 18.20 8.34 4.42
N GLY A 106 17.58 8.06 5.58
CA GLY A 106 17.29 9.05 6.62
C GLY A 106 18.40 10.11 6.85
N THR A 107 18.01 11.37 7.10
CA THR A 107 18.94 12.50 7.30
C THR A 107 20.00 12.26 8.36
N ALA A 108 19.76 11.34 9.30
CA ALA A 108 20.71 10.95 10.34
C ALA A 108 22.08 10.50 9.79
N LYS A 109 22.13 9.73 8.69
CA LYS A 109 23.40 9.20 8.17
C LYS A 109 24.30 10.29 7.59
N ILE A 110 23.72 11.22 6.82
CA ILE A 110 24.45 12.34 6.22
C ILE A 110 24.91 13.36 7.27
N ILE A 111 24.13 13.58 8.34
CA ILE A 111 24.50 14.46 9.44
C ILE A 111 25.63 13.84 10.28
N ALA A 112 25.57 12.52 10.53
CA ALA A 112 26.61 11.81 11.27
C ALA A 112 27.97 11.79 10.53
N MET A 113 27.97 11.56 9.21
CA MET A 113 29.20 11.66 8.41
C MET A 113 29.80 13.07 8.42
N PHE A 114 28.95 14.10 8.37
CA PHE A 114 29.40 15.49 8.47
C PHE A 114 30.03 15.79 9.84
N MET A 115 29.44 15.30 10.93
CA MET A 115 30.00 15.44 12.29
C MET A 115 31.38 14.78 12.43
N MET A 116 31.57 13.58 11.87
CA MET A 116 32.86 12.88 11.90
C MET A 116 33.96 13.58 11.10
N SER A 117 33.59 14.38 10.10
CA SER A 117 34.54 15.14 9.26
C SER A 117 35.02 16.46 9.91
N LEU A 118 34.41 16.90 11.01
CA LEU A 118 34.77 18.14 11.70
C LEU A 118 35.90 17.90 12.70
N LYS A 119 36.87 18.82 12.72
CA LYS A 119 37.92 18.85 13.76
C LYS A 119 37.30 19.12 15.14
N THR A 120 37.75 18.36 16.14
CA THR A 120 37.25 18.35 17.52
C THR A 120 37.47 19.65 18.31
N ASP A 121 38.32 20.56 17.82
CA ASP A 121 38.82 21.70 18.60
C ASP A 121 38.10 23.05 18.31
N LEU A 122 36.94 23.02 17.64
CA LEU A 122 36.16 24.23 17.36
C LEU A 122 35.08 24.49 18.41
N THR A 123 35.24 25.55 19.20
CA THR A 123 34.23 26.04 20.17
C THR A 123 32.89 26.44 19.53
N GLN A 124 32.89 26.79 18.23
CA GLN A 124 31.67 27.11 17.46
C GLN A 124 31.12 25.93 16.63
N GLY A 125 31.77 24.75 16.66
CA GLY A 125 31.43 23.62 15.79
C GLY A 125 29.99 23.10 15.99
N SER A 126 29.49 23.15 17.23
CA SER A 126 28.13 22.72 17.56
C SER A 126 27.04 23.53 16.83
N LYS A 127 27.23 24.85 16.67
CA LYS A 127 26.26 25.71 15.96
C LYS A 127 26.22 25.41 14.46
N ILE A 128 27.38 25.13 13.86
CA ILE A 128 27.52 24.80 12.43
C ILE A 128 26.81 23.47 12.12
N VAL A 129 27.01 22.45 12.95
CA VAL A 129 26.32 21.16 12.82
C VAL A 129 24.81 21.33 12.93
N LEU A 130 24.33 22.12 13.90
CA LEU A 130 22.89 22.32 14.10
C LEU A 130 22.25 23.03 12.90
N GLN A 131 22.92 24.03 12.33
CA GLN A 131 22.45 24.73 11.15
C GLN A 131 22.44 23.82 9.92
N TYR A 132 23.50 23.05 9.70
CA TYR A 132 23.56 22.05 8.63
C TYR A 132 22.46 20.99 8.76
N ALA A 133 22.23 20.46 9.97
CA ALA A 133 21.18 19.50 10.24
C ALA A 133 19.78 20.05 9.90
N ARG A 134 19.50 21.32 10.25
CA ARG A 134 18.24 21.99 9.89
C ARG A 134 18.06 22.09 8.38
N TRP A 135 19.11 22.45 7.64
CA TRP A 135 19.06 22.60 6.18
C TRP A 135 18.90 21.24 5.49
N ALA A 136 19.58 20.20 5.99
CA ALA A 136 19.42 18.83 5.52
C ALA A 136 17.99 18.31 5.72
N VAL A 137 17.40 18.57 6.90
CA VAL A 137 16.00 18.22 7.19
C VAL A 137 15.02 19.03 6.34
N LEU A 138 15.31 20.31 6.05
CA LEU A 138 14.48 21.13 5.17
C LEU A 138 14.47 20.58 3.73
N SER A 139 15.65 20.28 3.17
CA SER A 139 15.79 19.67 1.84
C SER A 139 15.02 18.35 1.72
N TRP A 140 15.12 17.54 2.78
CA TRP A 140 14.39 16.29 2.91
C TRP A 140 12.86 16.48 2.87
N ILE A 141 12.34 17.42 3.67
CA ILE A 141 10.90 17.73 3.70
C ILE A 141 10.41 18.22 2.33
N LEU A 142 11.21 19.04 1.63
CA LEU A 142 10.88 19.51 0.28
C LEU A 142 10.83 18.37 -0.75
N ALA A 143 11.75 17.42 -0.67
CA ALA A 143 11.72 16.20 -1.50
C ALA A 143 10.48 15.34 -1.19
N PHE A 144 10.10 15.21 0.08
CA PHE A 144 8.86 14.50 0.45
C PHE A 144 7.60 15.19 -0.07
N ARG A 145 7.58 16.53 -0.05
CA ARG A 145 6.47 17.33 -0.59
C ARG A 145 6.30 17.16 -2.10
N SER A 146 7.37 17.02 -2.86
CA SER A 146 7.25 16.84 -4.32
C SER A 146 6.63 15.49 -4.69
N VAL A 147 6.90 14.46 -3.88
CA VAL A 147 6.41 13.08 -4.08
C VAL A 147 4.99 12.87 -3.53
N SER A 148 4.62 13.54 -2.44
CA SER A 148 3.33 13.33 -1.78
C SER A 148 2.27 14.37 -2.20
N ALA A 149 1.30 13.93 -3.01
CA ALA A 149 0.13 14.73 -3.41
C ALA A 149 -0.64 15.39 -2.23
N PRO A 150 -0.90 14.72 -1.08
CA PRO A 150 -1.68 15.33 0.01
C PRO A 150 -0.96 16.47 0.75
N LEU A 151 0.38 16.51 0.75
CA LEU A 151 1.15 17.60 1.38
C LEU A 151 1.26 18.84 0.48
N ARG A 152 0.79 18.76 -0.77
CA ARG A 152 0.81 19.88 -1.70
C ARG A 152 -0.16 20.99 -1.29
N GLY A 153 -1.29 20.63 -0.67
CA GLY A 153 -2.40 21.53 -0.35
C GLY A 153 -2.45 22.09 1.08
N THR A 154 -1.59 21.66 2.00
CA THR A 154 -1.65 22.09 3.42
C THR A 154 -0.81 23.36 3.71
N PHE A 155 0.08 23.77 2.79
CA PHE A 155 1.02 24.89 2.99
C PHE A 155 0.81 26.03 1.97
N ILE A 156 -0.45 26.32 1.65
CA ILE A 156 -0.88 27.54 0.93
C ILE A 156 -1.74 28.37 1.88
#